data_AF-A0A6U9KJU0-F1
#
_entry.id   AF-A0A6U9KJU0-F1
#
_cell.length_a   1.000
_cell.length_b   1.000
_cell.length_c   1.000
_cell.angle_alpha   90.00
_cell.angle_beta   90.00
_cell.angle_gamma   90.00
#
_symmetry.space_group_name_H-M   'P 1'
#
loop_
_entity.id
_entity.type
_entity.pdbx_description
1 polymer ?
#
loop_
_entity_poly.entity_id
_entity_poly.type
_entity_poly.pdbx_seq_one_letter_code
_entity_poly.pdbx_strand_id
1 'polypeptide(L)'
;MALHGSNLAKLRGACAAKRSGSQGHLPAVERLSSASSGLSSTKVAELPPLVVTRLERVDPRVGINAPEFLVPGGIFAERVMVELTCDKGLQLRYVVEKLKDGQEATLRGTHLHTKLAHDGKLYRKPFVLDEYGTFVVHAMCMREDEVVWVSDVVAQKYKVQATEVVPLRGKHLATLPTQMVRGMLRFAGMTTKAVGPKLETMRRIIASASKTAEELVCMKVEKKKGRSGSVEVSFSVQVARDGDAEAAAAGVTDPSLVERISKVAGVSASRVSVEAAAKQLEAILLHLSWTYPSSGTDYLDGSCLVYAEDRLLDVVDYRGAQSVQKTRASSATCEWSAGRNPNGSVIHSGDVMSRTGGRHAIYVRLAELPAAVSDCFFTLSAYNCRNLSKFVAPRVLLFDADHDCHLLAEYAVEDAGVASAAVMCSLTRDAGDARAWSVVSYGQTCDGTVRDYAPIEASIVPVQARRGNALRRLPLVLLCELWHSNRAFPRGLEEREDVVVPCLELEPDLFRHVVGFL
;
A
#
# COMPACT_ATOMS: atom_id res chain seq x y z
N MET A 1 32.41 -29.16 38.55
CA MET A 1 32.75 -30.59 38.42
C MET A 1 32.79 -30.95 36.94
N ALA A 2 33.96 -31.47 36.53
CA ALA A 2 34.25 -32.29 35.35
C ALA A 2 33.71 -31.87 33.96
N LEU A 3 34.64 -31.31 33.20
CA LEU A 3 34.76 -31.43 31.74
C LEU A 3 34.81 -32.90 31.30
N HIS A 4 34.19 -33.22 30.17
CA HIS A 4 34.58 -34.33 29.31
C HIS A 4 34.50 -33.90 27.85
N GLY A 5 35.65 -33.97 27.19
CA GLY A 5 35.79 -33.85 25.74
C GLY A 5 36.05 -35.20 25.09
N SER A 6 36.18 -35.17 23.76
CA SER A 6 36.84 -36.11 22.82
C SER A 6 36.00 -36.17 21.51
N ASN A 7 36.49 -35.59 20.42
CA ASN A 7 37.41 -36.13 19.39
C ASN A 7 36.64 -36.75 18.20
N LEU A 8 36.68 -36.16 17.00
CA LEU A 8 37.71 -36.25 15.93
C LEU A 8 37.32 -37.33 14.89
N ALA A 9 36.99 -36.92 13.66
CA ALA A 9 37.67 -37.34 12.42
C ALA A 9 36.81 -37.24 11.13
N LYS A 10 37.39 -36.53 10.15
CA LYS A 10 37.54 -36.85 8.72
C LYS A 10 36.35 -37.47 7.95
N LEU A 11 35.96 -36.78 6.88
CA LEU A 11 35.85 -37.38 5.54
C LEU A 11 36.06 -36.30 4.47
N ARG A 12 37.19 -36.40 3.76
CA ARG A 12 37.44 -35.79 2.45
C ARG A 12 36.80 -36.71 1.40
N GLY A 13 36.10 -36.14 0.43
CA GLY A 13 35.64 -36.83 -0.77
C GLY A 13 35.61 -35.86 -1.94
N ALA A 14 36.66 -35.89 -2.75
CA ALA A 14 36.75 -35.18 -4.01
C ALA A 14 35.89 -35.90 -5.07
N CYS A 15 35.26 -35.14 -5.96
CA CYS A 15 34.90 -35.64 -7.29
C CYS A 15 35.05 -34.51 -8.31
N ALA A 16 35.91 -34.77 -9.29
CA ALA A 16 36.26 -33.88 -10.38
C ALA A 16 35.50 -34.26 -11.65
N ALA A 17 35.39 -33.26 -12.54
CA ALA A 17 35.28 -33.34 -13.99
C ALA A 17 33.97 -33.83 -14.62
N LYS A 18 33.33 -32.92 -15.38
CA LYS A 18 33.17 -33.09 -16.82
C LYS A 18 32.98 -31.72 -17.51
N ARG A 19 33.94 -31.41 -18.39
CA ARG A 19 33.89 -30.32 -19.38
C ARG A 19 33.26 -30.88 -20.67
N SER A 20 32.32 -30.13 -21.24
CA SER A 20 31.91 -30.12 -22.64
C SER A 20 31.32 -28.72 -22.87
N GLY A 21 31.78 -27.84 -23.76
CA GLY A 21 32.40 -28.09 -25.05
C GLY A 21 31.35 -27.90 -26.15
N SER A 22 30.96 -26.65 -26.44
CA SER A 22 30.35 -26.29 -27.72
C SER A 22 30.60 -24.81 -28.03
N GLN A 23 31.45 -24.60 -29.04
CA GLN A 23 31.62 -23.34 -29.76
C GLN A 23 30.39 -23.15 -30.66
N GLY A 24 29.81 -21.94 -30.64
CA GLY A 24 28.79 -21.51 -31.59
C GLY A 24 29.26 -20.25 -32.29
N HIS A 25 29.49 -20.36 -33.60
CA HIS A 25 29.85 -19.30 -34.54
C HIS A 25 28.84 -18.13 -34.54
N LEU A 26 29.37 -16.90 -34.61
CA LEU A 26 28.66 -15.70 -35.05
C LEU A 26 29.11 -15.38 -36.49
N PRO A 27 28.20 -15.07 -37.43
CA PRO A 27 28.59 -14.55 -38.73
C PRO A 27 28.66 -13.02 -38.75
N ALA A 28 29.49 -12.57 -39.69
CA ALA A 28 29.91 -11.21 -39.98
C ALA A 28 28.77 -10.21 -40.25
N VAL A 29 28.99 -8.98 -39.81
CA VAL A 29 28.25 -7.78 -40.24
C VAL A 29 29.00 -7.19 -41.43
N GLU A 30 28.40 -7.28 -42.62
CA GLU A 30 28.86 -6.59 -43.83
C GLU A 30 28.59 -5.08 -43.72
N ARG A 31 29.63 -4.31 -44.06
CA ARG A 31 29.57 -2.88 -44.33
C ARG A 31 28.98 -2.68 -45.72
N LEU A 32 27.98 -1.81 -45.84
CA LEU A 32 27.64 -1.18 -47.11
C LEU A 32 27.86 0.33 -47.03
N SER A 33 28.59 0.78 -48.04
CA SER A 33 29.14 2.08 -48.32
C SER A 33 28.15 2.98 -49.07
N SER A 34 28.25 4.28 -48.79
CA SER A 34 28.19 5.41 -49.73
C SER A 34 27.26 5.36 -50.95
N ALA A 35 26.35 6.33 -51.03
CA ALA A 35 26.06 7.00 -52.30
C ALA A 35 25.77 8.49 -52.05
N SER A 36 26.55 9.29 -52.76
CA SER A 36 26.57 10.75 -52.85
C SER A 36 25.70 11.27 -54.00
N SER A 37 25.68 12.59 -54.13
CA SER A 37 25.20 13.42 -55.26
C SER A 37 23.69 13.64 -55.30
N GLY A 38 23.18 14.86 -55.46
CA GLY A 38 23.78 16.16 -55.73
C GLY A 38 22.65 17.05 -56.25
N LEU A 39 22.68 18.35 -56.02
CA LEU A 39 21.95 19.31 -56.86
C LEU A 39 22.56 20.70 -56.69
N SER A 40 22.70 21.34 -57.85
CA SER A 40 23.53 22.49 -58.17
C SER A 40 22.65 23.69 -58.54
N SER A 41 23.23 24.86 -58.30
CA SER A 41 23.06 26.14 -59.01
C SER A 41 21.71 26.85 -59.02
N THR A 42 21.70 27.94 -58.25
CA THR A 42 21.24 29.29 -58.57
C THR A 42 21.08 29.65 -60.05
N LYS A 43 19.93 30.23 -60.39
CA LYS A 43 19.77 31.26 -61.42
C LYS A 43 18.84 32.37 -60.90
N VAL A 44 19.26 33.61 -61.14
CA VAL A 44 18.57 34.89 -60.90
C VAL A 44 18.01 35.39 -62.24
N ALA A 45 17.02 36.31 -62.17
CA ALA A 45 16.29 37.07 -63.20
C ALA A 45 14.89 36.48 -63.46
N GLU A 46 13.76 37.19 -63.43
CA GLU A 46 13.42 38.60 -63.66
C GLU A 46 12.04 38.87 -63.01
N LEU A 47 11.72 40.13 -62.65
CA LEU A 47 10.40 40.55 -62.16
C LEU A 47 9.48 40.92 -63.33
N PRO A 48 8.27 40.33 -63.45
CA PRO A 48 7.16 40.85 -64.24
C PRO A 48 6.06 41.44 -63.32
N PRO A 49 5.08 42.16 -63.89
CA PRO A 49 4.51 43.36 -63.29
C PRO A 49 3.45 43.09 -62.21
N LEU A 50 3.22 44.12 -61.40
CA LEU A 50 2.09 44.25 -60.47
C LEU A 50 0.77 44.00 -61.20
N VAL A 51 0.24 42.79 -61.06
CA VAL A 51 -1.16 42.48 -61.33
C VAL A 51 -1.88 42.60 -60.00
N VAL A 52 -2.77 43.60 -59.89
CA VAL A 52 -3.78 43.66 -58.84
C VAL A 52 -4.77 42.54 -59.11
N THR A 53 -4.46 41.33 -58.61
CA THR A 53 -5.45 40.28 -58.47
C THR A 53 -6.36 40.66 -57.31
N ARG A 54 -7.56 41.07 -57.71
CA ARG A 54 -8.78 41.09 -56.91
C ARG A 54 -8.70 40.02 -55.81
N LEU A 55 -8.64 40.46 -54.55
CA LEU A 55 -8.79 39.60 -53.38
C LEU A 55 -10.07 38.78 -53.59
N GLU A 56 -9.90 37.51 -53.96
CA GLU A 56 -10.94 36.53 -53.76
C GLU A 56 -11.25 36.56 -52.26
N ARG A 57 -12.52 36.79 -51.92
CA ARG A 57 -13.02 36.54 -50.58
C ARG A 57 -12.80 35.06 -50.30
N VAL A 58 -11.68 34.73 -49.67
CA VAL A 58 -11.52 33.47 -48.95
C VAL A 58 -12.63 33.45 -47.92
N ASP A 59 -13.50 32.45 -48.01
CA ASP A 59 -14.55 32.22 -47.02
C ASP A 59 -13.89 32.19 -45.63
N PRO A 60 -14.24 33.08 -44.69
CA PRO A 60 -13.58 33.18 -43.37
C PRO A 60 -13.79 31.95 -42.47
N ARG A 61 -14.43 30.89 -42.98
CA ARG A 61 -14.57 29.58 -42.35
C ARG A 61 -13.33 28.70 -42.57
N VAL A 62 -12.13 29.24 -42.42
CA VAL A 62 -10.94 28.39 -42.25
C VAL A 62 -11.11 27.67 -40.92
N GLY A 63 -11.60 26.43 -41.00
CA GLY A 63 -11.99 25.62 -39.85
C GLY A 63 -10.82 25.43 -38.91
N ILE A 64 -11.10 25.55 -37.60
CA ILE A 64 -10.14 25.16 -36.57
C ILE A 64 -9.92 23.65 -36.69
N ASN A 65 -8.67 23.21 -36.78
CA ASN A 65 -8.35 21.78 -36.79
C ASN A 65 -8.79 21.13 -35.47
N ALA A 66 -9.37 19.94 -35.59
CA ALA A 66 -9.72 19.14 -34.42
C ALA A 66 -8.46 18.75 -33.63
N PRO A 67 -8.56 18.57 -32.31
CA PRO A 67 -7.42 18.13 -31.52
C PRO A 67 -7.04 16.69 -31.88
N GLU A 68 -5.76 16.35 -31.73
CA GLU A 68 -5.26 15.01 -31.97
C GLU A 68 -4.98 14.27 -30.66
N PHE A 69 -5.36 13.00 -30.61
CA PHE A 69 -4.99 12.10 -29.52
C PHE A 69 -3.60 11.52 -29.80
N LEU A 70 -2.62 11.86 -28.97
CA LEU A 70 -1.27 11.30 -29.09
C LEU A 70 -1.20 9.85 -28.58
N VAL A 71 -2.13 9.46 -27.72
CA VAL A 71 -2.28 8.08 -27.24
C VAL A 71 -3.46 7.43 -27.96
N PRO A 72 -3.24 6.35 -28.74
CA PRO A 72 -4.34 5.68 -29.42
C PRO A 72 -5.28 5.04 -28.39
N GLY A 73 -6.57 5.04 -28.66
CA GLY A 73 -7.52 4.30 -27.83
C GLY A 73 -7.33 2.79 -27.96
N GLY A 74 -7.84 2.06 -26.98
CA GLY A 74 -7.61 0.63 -26.88
C GLY A 74 -7.84 0.09 -25.48
N ILE A 75 -7.27 -1.09 -25.23
CA ILE A 75 -7.33 -1.75 -23.93
C ILE A 75 -6.02 -1.47 -23.20
N PHE A 76 -6.14 -0.95 -21.98
CA PHE A 76 -5.02 -0.58 -21.14
C PHE A 76 -5.06 -1.33 -19.82
N ALA A 77 -3.88 -1.74 -19.36
CA ALA A 77 -3.67 -2.36 -18.07
C ALA A 77 -3.59 -1.28 -16.99
N GLU A 78 -4.48 -1.35 -16.00
CA GLU A 78 -4.56 -0.47 -14.82
C GLU A 78 -4.86 1.00 -15.05
N ARG A 79 -4.15 1.67 -15.97
CA ARG A 79 -4.32 3.08 -16.25
C ARG A 79 -3.90 3.44 -17.67
N VAL A 80 -4.42 4.55 -18.18
CA VAL A 80 -3.93 5.20 -19.39
C VAL A 80 -3.69 6.68 -19.12
N MET A 81 -2.54 7.18 -19.56
CA MET A 81 -2.27 8.61 -19.60
C MET A 81 -2.77 9.14 -20.95
N VAL A 82 -3.78 10.01 -20.92
CA VAL A 82 -4.37 10.58 -22.13
C VAL A 82 -3.67 11.91 -22.43
N GLU A 83 -3.12 11.99 -23.64
CA GLU A 83 -2.41 13.16 -24.14
C GLU A 83 -3.07 13.67 -25.42
N LEU A 84 -3.24 15.00 -25.47
CA LEU A 84 -3.97 15.72 -26.50
C LEU A 84 -3.09 16.86 -27.01
N THR A 85 -3.13 17.12 -28.32
CA THR A 85 -2.46 18.26 -28.93
C THR A 85 -3.42 19.07 -29.81
N CYS A 86 -3.15 20.36 -29.97
CA CYS A 86 -3.85 21.27 -30.86
C CYS A 86 -2.91 22.33 -31.43
N ASP A 87 -3.37 23.05 -32.46
CA ASP A 87 -2.61 24.16 -33.02
C ASP A 87 -2.34 25.26 -31.99
N LYS A 88 -1.23 25.97 -32.17
CA LYS A 88 -0.82 27.06 -31.28
C LYS A 88 -1.86 28.17 -31.24
N GLY A 89 -2.15 28.66 -30.03
CA GLY A 89 -3.10 29.75 -29.81
C GLY A 89 -4.56 29.30 -29.66
N LEU A 90 -4.83 28.00 -29.67
CA LEU A 90 -6.15 27.44 -29.40
C LEU A 90 -6.26 26.95 -27.95
N GLN A 91 -7.47 27.01 -27.40
CA GLN A 91 -7.80 26.34 -26.15
C GLN A 91 -8.34 24.94 -26.44
N LEU A 92 -7.84 23.93 -25.71
CA LEU A 92 -8.32 22.57 -25.82
C LEU A 92 -9.23 22.24 -24.65
N ARG A 93 -10.44 21.74 -24.92
CA ARG A 93 -11.37 21.27 -23.89
C ARG A 93 -11.73 19.82 -24.07
N TYR A 94 -11.99 19.14 -22.95
CA TYR A 94 -12.37 17.73 -22.96
C TYR A 94 -13.41 17.36 -21.90
N VAL A 95 -14.14 16.27 -22.15
CA VAL A 95 -15.06 15.62 -21.21
C VAL A 95 -14.77 14.12 -21.24
N VAL A 96 -14.82 13.48 -20.07
CA VAL A 96 -14.67 12.03 -19.93
C VAL A 96 -16.02 11.43 -19.57
N GLU A 97 -16.52 10.51 -20.39
CA GLU A 97 -17.73 9.72 -20.13
C GLU A 97 -17.32 8.30 -19.70
N LYS A 98 -17.74 7.85 -18.51
CA LYS A 98 -17.59 6.47 -18.06
C LYS A 98 -18.83 5.67 -18.47
N LEU A 99 -18.65 4.66 -19.31
CA LEU A 99 -19.72 3.79 -19.81
C LEU A 99 -19.97 2.63 -18.84
N LYS A 100 -21.23 2.24 -18.70
CA LYS A 100 -21.60 0.95 -18.10
C LYS A 100 -21.38 -0.17 -19.12
N ASP A 101 -21.19 -1.39 -18.65
CA ASP A 101 -20.97 -2.54 -19.53
C ASP A 101 -22.11 -2.69 -20.55
N GLY A 102 -21.74 -2.79 -21.83
CA GLY A 102 -22.69 -2.88 -22.95
C GLY A 102 -23.35 -1.57 -23.38
N GLN A 103 -23.07 -0.45 -22.72
CA GLN A 103 -23.63 0.85 -23.08
C GLN A 103 -22.81 1.52 -24.19
N GLU A 104 -23.48 2.20 -25.13
CA GLU A 104 -22.84 3.10 -26.09
C GLU A 104 -22.67 4.52 -25.51
N ALA A 105 -21.75 5.30 -26.07
CA ALA A 105 -21.57 6.70 -25.70
C ALA A 105 -22.86 7.49 -25.92
N THR A 106 -23.32 8.19 -24.88
CA THR A 106 -24.60 8.89 -24.87
C THR A 106 -24.51 10.28 -25.49
N LEU A 107 -23.32 10.88 -25.50
CA LEU A 107 -23.10 12.21 -26.03
C LEU A 107 -22.91 12.18 -27.55
N ARG A 108 -23.84 12.76 -28.31
CA ARG A 108 -23.77 12.90 -29.78
C ARG A 108 -24.19 14.29 -30.25
N GLY A 109 -23.58 14.74 -31.36
CA GLY A 109 -24.02 15.91 -32.12
C GLY A 109 -23.89 17.26 -31.40
N THR A 110 -24.91 18.11 -31.53
CA THR A 110 -24.93 19.49 -31.03
C THR A 110 -24.87 19.59 -29.50
N HIS A 111 -25.47 18.65 -28.78
CA HIS A 111 -25.44 18.60 -27.31
C HIS A 111 -24.02 18.42 -26.77
N LEU A 112 -23.16 17.71 -27.51
CA LEU A 112 -21.76 17.48 -27.11
C LEU A 112 -20.93 18.76 -27.25
N HIS A 113 -21.18 19.59 -28.27
CA HIS A 113 -20.51 20.88 -28.44
C HIS A 113 -20.88 21.84 -27.31
N THR A 114 -22.17 21.97 -27.00
CA THR A 114 -22.64 22.79 -25.88
C THR A 114 -22.04 22.32 -24.55
N LYS A 115 -22.01 21.00 -24.31
CA LYS A 115 -21.43 20.43 -23.09
C LYS A 115 -19.92 20.66 -23.01
N LEU A 116 -19.17 20.49 -24.08
CA LEU A 116 -17.73 20.78 -24.09
C LEU A 116 -17.44 22.29 -23.91
N ALA A 117 -18.27 23.15 -24.48
CA ALA A 117 -18.12 24.61 -24.35
C ALA A 117 -18.41 25.11 -22.92
N HIS A 118 -19.40 24.54 -22.24
CA HIS A 118 -19.79 24.98 -20.89
C HIS A 118 -19.15 24.15 -19.77
N ASP A 119 -19.20 22.83 -19.88
CA ASP A 119 -18.80 21.89 -18.81
C ASP A 119 -17.44 21.22 -19.08
N GLY A 120 -16.89 21.40 -20.29
CA GLY A 120 -15.62 20.81 -20.68
C GLY A 120 -14.46 21.36 -19.85
N LYS A 121 -13.61 20.47 -19.37
CA LYS A 121 -12.40 20.84 -18.64
C LYS A 121 -11.37 21.39 -19.61
N LEU A 122 -10.73 22.50 -19.25
CA LEU A 122 -9.60 23.04 -19.99
C LEU A 122 -8.40 22.09 -19.85
N TYR A 123 -7.91 21.58 -20.96
CA TYR A 123 -6.72 20.75 -21.01
C TYR A 123 -5.47 21.60 -20.84
N ARG A 124 -4.68 21.30 -19.81
CA ARG A 124 -3.42 22.00 -19.51
C ARG A 124 -2.20 21.07 -19.52
N LYS A 125 -2.43 19.78 -19.29
CA LYS A 125 -1.41 18.73 -19.20
C LYS A 125 -2.08 17.36 -19.39
N PRO A 126 -1.30 16.31 -19.69
CA PRO A 126 -1.79 14.94 -19.70
C PRO A 126 -2.53 14.60 -18.40
N PHE A 127 -3.58 13.77 -18.52
CA PHE A 127 -4.35 13.28 -17.37
C PHE A 127 -4.47 11.76 -17.39
N VAL A 128 -4.76 11.17 -16.23
CA VAL A 128 -4.76 9.72 -16.05
C VAL A 128 -6.20 9.22 -15.88
N LEU A 129 -6.54 8.13 -16.57
CA LEU A 129 -7.69 7.29 -16.28
C LEU A 129 -7.19 6.05 -15.55
N ASP A 130 -7.43 5.94 -14.24
CA ASP A 130 -6.89 4.89 -13.36
C ASP A 130 -7.98 4.05 -12.66
N GLU A 131 -9.24 4.30 -12.98
CA GLU A 131 -10.36 3.47 -12.57
C GLU A 131 -10.65 2.39 -13.61
N TYR A 132 -11.08 1.21 -13.16
CA TYR A 132 -11.55 0.18 -14.09
C TYR A 132 -12.87 0.58 -14.75
N GLY A 133 -12.97 0.28 -16.03
CA GLY A 133 -14.16 0.51 -16.83
C GLY A 133 -13.84 0.91 -18.27
N THR A 134 -14.91 1.22 -18.99
CA THR A 134 -14.81 1.75 -20.34
C THR A 134 -15.05 3.25 -20.30
N PHE A 135 -14.16 4.02 -20.90
CA PHE A 135 -14.20 5.48 -20.96
C PHE A 135 -14.23 5.95 -22.40
N VAL A 136 -14.93 7.04 -22.65
CA VAL A 136 -14.86 7.79 -23.90
C VAL A 136 -14.43 9.20 -23.57
N VAL A 137 -13.31 9.62 -24.15
CA VAL A 137 -12.82 10.99 -24.02
C VAL A 137 -13.26 11.75 -25.25
N HIS A 138 -14.05 12.81 -25.06
CA HIS A 138 -14.43 13.74 -26.11
C HIS A 138 -13.58 14.99 -25.98
N ALA A 139 -13.03 15.50 -27.09
CA ALA A 139 -12.19 16.68 -27.09
C ALA A 139 -12.51 17.61 -28.27
N MET A 140 -12.35 18.92 -28.04
CA MET A 140 -12.48 19.94 -29.08
C MET A 140 -11.48 21.08 -28.85
N CYS A 141 -11.13 21.76 -29.94
CA CYS A 141 -10.39 23.01 -29.91
C CYS A 141 -11.37 24.19 -29.99
N MET A 142 -11.02 25.29 -29.34
CA MET A 142 -11.77 26.53 -29.43
C MET A 142 -10.85 27.75 -29.45
N ARG A 143 -11.30 28.80 -30.11
CA ARG A 143 -10.68 30.12 -30.07
C ARG A 143 -11.74 31.14 -29.68
N GLU A 144 -11.50 31.83 -28.57
CA GLU A 144 -12.36 32.90 -28.09
C GLU A 144 -11.78 34.23 -28.59
N ASP A 145 -12.26 34.67 -29.75
CA ASP A 145 -12.10 36.05 -30.23
C ASP A 145 -13.44 36.80 -30.02
N GLU A 146 -13.78 37.79 -30.86
CA GLU A 146 -15.11 38.43 -30.86
C GLU A 146 -16.26 37.45 -31.18
N VAL A 147 -15.95 36.32 -31.83
CA VAL A 147 -16.85 35.20 -32.11
C VAL A 147 -16.18 33.91 -31.63
N VAL A 148 -16.94 33.03 -30.96
CA VAL A 148 -16.44 31.72 -30.53
C VAL A 148 -16.36 30.78 -31.72
N TRP A 149 -15.14 30.40 -32.07
CA TRP A 149 -14.87 29.39 -33.09
C TRP A 149 -14.57 28.05 -32.41
N VAL A 150 -15.16 26.97 -32.91
CA VAL A 150 -14.94 25.60 -32.42
C VAL A 150 -14.54 24.66 -33.55
N SER A 151 -13.67 23.70 -33.27
CA SER A 151 -13.36 22.60 -34.18
C SER A 151 -14.46 21.53 -34.15
N ASP A 152 -14.36 20.55 -35.06
CA ASP A 152 -15.06 19.28 -34.88
C ASP A 152 -14.66 18.62 -33.56
N VAL A 153 -15.60 17.88 -32.97
CA VAL A 153 -15.37 17.08 -31.76
C VAL A 153 -14.83 15.72 -32.14
N VAL A 154 -13.65 15.37 -31.61
CA VAL A 154 -13.09 14.03 -31.72
C VAL A 154 -13.36 13.23 -30.44
N ALA A 155 -13.45 11.91 -30.58
CA ALA A 155 -13.67 11.02 -29.46
C ALA A 155 -12.78 9.79 -29.54
N GLN A 156 -12.19 9.40 -28.42
CA GLN A 156 -11.38 8.18 -28.32
C GLN A 156 -11.86 7.31 -27.15
N LYS A 157 -11.99 6.01 -27.42
CA LYS A 157 -12.45 5.01 -26.44
C LYS A 157 -11.25 4.31 -25.78
N TYR A 158 -11.30 4.22 -24.45
CA TYR A 158 -10.29 3.56 -23.62
C TYR A 158 -10.98 2.52 -22.74
N LYS A 159 -10.48 1.29 -22.71
CA LYS A 159 -10.93 0.28 -21.75
C LYS A 159 -9.79 0.06 -20.76
N VAL A 160 -9.96 0.54 -19.54
CA VAL A 160 -9.03 0.29 -18.46
C VAL A 160 -9.51 -0.94 -17.71
N GLN A 161 -8.73 -2.01 -17.77
CA GLN A 161 -9.06 -3.26 -17.10
C GLN A 161 -7.88 -3.74 -16.26
N ALA A 162 -8.19 -4.58 -15.28
CA ALA A 162 -7.20 -5.40 -14.62
C ALA A 162 -6.42 -6.20 -15.68
N THR A 163 -5.10 -6.14 -15.66
CA THR A 163 -4.29 -7.18 -16.29
C THR A 163 -4.61 -8.51 -15.61
N GLU A 164 -4.62 -9.63 -16.34
CA GLU A 164 -4.71 -10.97 -15.72
C GLU A 164 -3.63 -11.19 -14.65
N VAL A 165 -2.54 -10.42 -14.72
CA VAL A 165 -1.60 -10.18 -13.64
C VAL A 165 -1.91 -8.80 -13.05
N VAL A 166 -2.89 -8.70 -12.15
CA VAL A 166 -3.09 -7.49 -11.34
C VAL A 166 -1.85 -7.35 -10.48
N PRO A 167 -1.02 -6.30 -10.62
CA PRO A 167 0.01 -6.09 -9.63
C PRO A 167 -0.72 -5.61 -8.37
N LEU A 168 -0.95 -6.54 -7.44
CA LEU A 168 -1.47 -6.35 -6.07
C LEU A 168 -1.51 -4.90 -5.58
N ARG A 169 -2.58 -4.15 -5.84
CA ARG A 169 -2.73 -2.83 -5.24
C ARG A 169 -3.31 -3.06 -3.86
N GLY A 170 -2.43 -3.08 -2.88
CA GLY A 170 -2.84 -3.19 -1.50
C GLY A 170 -3.77 -2.02 -1.14
N LYS A 171 -4.92 -2.30 -0.53
CA LYS A 171 -5.83 -1.29 0.01
C LYS A 171 -5.38 -0.98 1.43
N HIS A 172 -5.09 0.29 1.72
CA HIS A 172 -4.83 0.71 3.09
C HIS A 172 -6.07 0.44 3.96
N LEU A 173 -5.89 -0.32 5.05
CA LEU A 173 -6.95 -0.64 6.01
C LEU A 173 -6.89 0.29 7.22
N ALA A 174 -5.69 0.47 7.78
CA ALA A 174 -5.49 1.26 8.99
C ALA A 174 -4.04 1.74 9.08
N THR A 175 -3.84 2.92 9.65
CA THR A 175 -2.53 3.32 10.17
C THR A 175 -2.51 2.98 11.65
N LEU A 176 -1.55 2.16 12.07
CA LEU A 176 -1.44 1.79 13.47
C LEU A 176 -0.94 3.00 14.29
N PRO A 177 -1.46 3.20 15.50
CA PRO A 177 -0.94 4.22 16.40
C PRO A 177 0.48 3.85 16.85
N THR A 178 1.36 4.85 16.93
CA THR A 178 2.69 4.68 17.51
C THR A 178 2.63 4.64 19.05
N GLN A 179 1.61 5.28 19.62
CA GLN A 179 1.35 5.36 21.06
C GLN A 179 -0.13 5.15 21.39
N MET A 180 -0.38 4.55 22.55
CA MET A 180 -1.68 4.27 23.14
C MET A 180 -1.74 4.92 24.52
N VAL A 181 -2.91 5.34 24.98
CA VAL A 181 -3.13 5.58 26.42
C VAL A 181 -3.74 4.31 27.01
N ARG A 182 -3.08 3.74 28.01
CA ARG A 182 -3.57 2.56 28.72
C ARG A 182 -3.85 2.92 30.15
N GLY A 183 -4.94 2.39 30.69
CA GLY A 183 -5.28 2.68 32.07
C GLY A 183 -6.28 1.71 32.68
N MET A 184 -6.56 1.96 33.96
CA MET A 184 -7.46 1.14 34.76
C MET A 184 -8.34 2.03 35.63
N LEU A 185 -9.64 1.77 35.58
CA LEU A 185 -10.62 2.28 36.52
C LEU A 185 -10.87 1.24 37.61
N ARG A 186 -10.82 1.66 38.87
CA ARG A 186 -11.11 0.81 40.02
C ARG A 186 -12.32 1.35 40.76
N PHE A 187 -13.29 0.49 41.02
CA PHE A 187 -14.54 0.81 41.71
C PHE A 187 -14.63 0.00 43.01
N ALA A 188 -14.48 0.67 44.15
CA ALA A 188 -14.60 0.04 45.46
C ALA A 188 -16.06 -0.24 45.82
N GLY A 189 -16.34 -1.44 46.34
CA GLY A 189 -17.63 -2.00 46.75
C GLY A 189 -18.73 -2.03 45.67
N MET A 190 -18.33 -2.14 44.40
CA MET A 190 -19.25 -2.40 43.28
C MET A 190 -19.16 -3.85 42.82
N THR A 191 -20.12 -4.25 41.99
CA THR A 191 -20.13 -5.56 41.32
C THR A 191 -20.06 -5.38 39.81
N THR A 192 -19.58 -6.39 39.09
CA THR A 192 -19.50 -6.36 37.62
C THR A 192 -20.88 -6.15 36.98
N LYS A 193 -21.95 -6.70 37.59
CA LYS A 193 -23.34 -6.48 37.17
C LYS A 193 -23.78 -5.02 37.28
N ALA A 194 -23.26 -4.28 38.27
CA ALA A 194 -23.59 -2.87 38.45
C ALA A 194 -22.80 -1.94 37.51
N VAL A 195 -21.55 -2.32 37.18
CA VAL A 195 -20.67 -1.52 36.30
C VAL A 195 -20.91 -1.80 34.81
N GLY A 196 -21.16 -3.06 34.43
CA GLY A 196 -21.28 -3.50 33.03
C GLY A 196 -22.24 -2.66 32.17
N PRO A 197 -23.49 -2.41 32.60
CA PRO A 197 -24.44 -1.59 31.84
C PRO A 197 -24.01 -0.13 31.62
N LYS A 198 -22.99 0.34 32.34
CA LYS A 198 -22.53 1.73 32.35
C LYS A 198 -21.26 1.96 31.53
N LEU A 199 -20.66 0.88 31.01
CA LEU A 199 -19.39 0.96 30.29
C LEU A 199 -19.46 1.86 29.06
N GLU A 200 -20.58 1.87 28.34
CA GLU A 200 -20.76 2.72 27.16
C GLU A 200 -20.68 4.21 27.51
N THR A 201 -21.37 4.61 28.59
CA THR A 201 -21.32 5.99 29.07
C THR A 201 -19.93 6.35 29.58
N MET A 202 -19.24 5.41 30.25
CA MET A 202 -17.87 5.62 30.70
C MET A 202 -16.90 5.76 29.52
N ARG A 203 -17.09 4.99 28.45
CA ARG A 203 -16.31 5.08 27.21
C ARG A 203 -16.38 6.47 26.61
N ARG A 204 -17.59 7.04 26.49
CA ARG A 204 -17.80 8.42 26.05
C ARG A 204 -17.10 9.46 26.92
N ILE A 205 -17.11 9.26 28.24
CA ILE A 205 -16.41 10.16 29.19
C ILE A 205 -14.89 10.09 28.97
N ILE A 206 -14.33 8.90 28.80
CA ILE A 206 -12.90 8.70 28.51
C ILE A 206 -12.55 9.31 27.15
N ALA A 207 -13.34 9.07 26.11
CA ALA A 207 -13.12 9.62 24.77
C ALA A 207 -13.09 11.17 24.81
N SER A 208 -14.07 11.78 25.49
CA SER A 208 -14.11 13.22 25.71
C SER A 208 -12.88 13.74 26.48
N ALA A 209 -12.43 13.04 27.52
CA ALA A 209 -11.30 13.47 28.34
C ALA A 209 -9.95 13.34 27.62
N SER A 210 -9.80 12.29 26.81
CA SER A 210 -8.62 12.04 25.97
C SER A 210 -8.65 12.78 24.62
N LYS A 211 -9.73 13.52 24.34
CA LYS A 211 -9.96 14.23 23.06
C LYS A 211 -9.86 13.29 21.85
N THR A 212 -10.40 12.08 21.98
CA THR A 212 -10.48 11.09 20.89
C THR A 212 -11.93 10.76 20.55
N ALA A 213 -12.13 9.96 19.50
CA ALA A 213 -13.44 9.43 19.12
C ALA A 213 -13.84 8.22 20.01
N GLU A 214 -15.14 7.97 20.19
CA GLU A 214 -15.64 6.90 21.08
C GLU A 214 -15.20 5.51 20.61
N GLU A 215 -15.16 5.28 19.30
CA GLU A 215 -14.74 4.04 18.65
C GLU A 215 -13.26 3.71 18.85
N LEU A 216 -12.44 4.69 19.24
CA LEU A 216 -11.00 4.53 19.51
C LEU A 216 -10.72 4.19 20.99
N VAL A 217 -11.76 3.96 21.79
CA VAL A 217 -11.65 3.60 23.20
C VAL A 217 -12.19 2.20 23.44
N CYS A 218 -11.30 1.25 23.75
CA CYS A 218 -11.72 -0.05 24.27
C CYS A 218 -11.83 -0.02 25.80
N MET A 219 -12.84 -0.71 26.35
CA MET A 219 -12.96 -0.97 27.78
C MET A 219 -13.32 -2.43 28.03
N LYS A 220 -12.71 -3.04 29.06
CA LYS A 220 -12.96 -4.43 29.44
C LYS A 220 -13.03 -4.55 30.97
N VAL A 221 -14.05 -5.25 31.45
CA VAL A 221 -14.16 -5.56 32.89
C VAL A 221 -13.23 -6.72 33.21
N GLU A 222 -12.31 -6.50 34.14
CA GLU A 222 -11.34 -7.51 34.55
C GLU A 222 -11.96 -8.51 35.54
N LYS A 223 -11.76 -9.80 35.27
CA LYS A 223 -12.24 -10.88 36.14
C LYS A 223 -11.20 -11.15 37.21
N LYS A 224 -11.32 -10.50 38.37
CA LYS A 224 -10.46 -10.83 39.51
C LYS A 224 -10.84 -12.19 40.11
N LYS A 225 -9.86 -13.10 40.22
CA LYS A 225 -10.00 -14.34 41.00
C LYS A 225 -9.85 -14.01 42.49
N GLY A 226 -10.90 -13.53 43.14
CA GLY A 226 -10.87 -13.27 44.59
C GLY A 226 -12.15 -12.62 45.14
N ARG A 227 -12.37 -12.78 46.46
CA ARG A 227 -13.47 -12.16 47.24
C ARG A 227 -13.29 -10.64 47.47
N SER A 228 -12.65 -9.92 46.56
CA SER A 228 -12.54 -8.46 46.71
C SER A 228 -13.81 -7.81 46.17
N GLY A 229 -14.53 -7.09 47.02
CA GLY A 229 -15.63 -6.22 46.62
C GLY A 229 -15.13 -5.01 45.84
N SER A 230 -14.36 -5.18 44.77
CA SER A 230 -13.89 -4.12 43.89
C SER A 230 -13.95 -4.58 42.45
N VAL A 231 -14.41 -3.71 41.56
CA VAL A 231 -14.43 -3.98 40.11
C VAL A 231 -13.30 -3.20 39.46
N GLU A 232 -12.56 -3.86 38.60
CA GLU A 232 -11.51 -3.24 37.79
C GLU A 232 -11.97 -3.24 36.33
N VAL A 233 -11.80 -2.11 35.66
CA VAL A 233 -12.12 -1.94 34.24
C VAL A 233 -10.86 -1.40 33.57
N SER A 234 -10.21 -2.25 32.79
CA SER A 234 -9.10 -1.83 31.93
C SER A 234 -9.66 -1.04 30.75
N PHE A 235 -8.89 -0.07 30.27
CA PHE A 235 -9.20 0.66 29.05
C PHE A 235 -7.93 0.96 28.26
N SER A 236 -8.11 1.07 26.96
CA SER A 236 -7.06 1.43 26.01
C SER A 236 -7.63 2.44 25.01
N VAL A 237 -6.89 3.51 24.78
CA VAL A 237 -7.27 4.61 23.88
C VAL A 237 -6.24 4.71 22.77
N GLN A 238 -6.72 4.67 21.53
CA GLN A 238 -5.90 4.94 20.37
C GLN A 238 -5.77 6.47 20.21
N VAL A 239 -4.52 6.93 20.23
CA VAL A 239 -4.17 8.33 19.98
C VAL A 239 -3.79 8.45 18.52
N ALA A 240 -4.23 9.53 17.86
CA ALA A 240 -3.82 9.81 16.49
C ALA A 240 -2.29 9.93 16.40
N ARG A 241 -1.72 9.66 15.22
CA ARG A 241 -0.26 9.62 15.03
C ARG A 241 0.45 10.92 15.39
N ASP A 242 -0.19 12.06 15.14
CA ASP A 242 0.30 13.40 15.51
C ASP A 242 -0.28 13.89 16.85
N GLY A 243 -0.99 13.02 17.56
CA GLY A 243 -1.62 13.33 18.83
C GLY A 243 -0.65 13.21 20.00
N ASP A 244 -0.86 14.04 21.01
CA ASP A 244 -0.09 14.02 22.25
C ASP A 244 -0.70 12.99 23.23
N ALA A 245 -0.13 11.78 23.24
CA ALA A 245 -0.59 10.70 24.10
C ALA A 245 -0.40 11.01 25.58
N GLU A 246 0.59 11.83 25.95
CA GLU A 246 0.80 12.25 27.34
C GLU A 246 -0.29 13.24 27.77
N ALA A 247 -0.65 14.20 26.91
CA ALA A 247 -1.79 15.08 27.17
C ALA A 247 -3.12 14.31 27.25
N ALA A 248 -3.30 13.28 26.41
CA ALA A 248 -4.47 12.41 26.47
C ALA A 248 -4.50 11.60 27.79
N ALA A 249 -3.37 11.05 28.23
CA ALA A 249 -3.25 10.37 29.52
C ALA A 249 -3.56 11.31 30.69
N ALA A 250 -2.98 12.52 30.68
CA ALA A 250 -3.22 13.55 31.69
C ALA A 250 -4.72 13.91 31.79
N GLY A 251 -5.38 14.09 30.64
CA GLY A 251 -6.82 14.36 30.59
C GLY A 251 -7.66 13.21 31.17
N VAL A 252 -7.24 11.96 30.96
CA VAL A 252 -7.95 10.79 31.52
C VAL A 252 -7.69 10.62 33.02
N THR A 253 -6.55 11.09 33.54
CA THR A 253 -6.24 11.09 34.97
C THR A 253 -6.75 12.31 35.73
N ASP A 254 -7.38 13.26 35.05
CA ASP A 254 -7.87 14.49 35.68
C ASP A 254 -8.97 14.19 36.74
N PRO A 255 -8.92 14.82 37.93
CA PRO A 255 -9.93 14.60 38.98
C PRO A 255 -11.38 14.80 38.53
N SER A 256 -11.64 15.70 37.57
CA SER A 256 -13.00 15.92 37.03
C SER A 256 -13.54 14.70 36.28
N LEU A 257 -12.68 13.85 35.71
CA LEU A 257 -13.11 12.59 35.11
C LEU A 257 -13.60 11.61 36.19
N VAL A 258 -12.89 11.52 37.32
CA VAL A 258 -13.30 10.67 38.45
C VAL A 258 -14.68 11.08 38.94
N GLU A 259 -14.95 12.39 39.07
CA GLU A 259 -16.27 12.89 39.45
C GLU A 259 -17.37 12.54 38.43
N ARG A 260 -17.09 12.67 37.12
CA ARG A 260 -18.05 12.30 36.08
C ARG A 260 -18.34 10.79 36.09
N ILE A 261 -17.30 9.97 36.21
CA ILE A 261 -17.44 8.52 36.27
C ILE A 261 -18.17 8.09 37.55
N SER A 262 -17.90 8.71 38.70
CA SER A 262 -18.56 8.36 39.96
C SER A 262 -20.06 8.68 39.93
N LYS A 263 -20.44 9.80 39.32
CA LYS A 263 -21.85 10.16 39.07
C LYS A 263 -22.56 9.12 38.22
N VAL A 264 -21.95 8.70 37.10
CA VAL A 264 -22.49 7.63 36.25
C VAL A 264 -22.57 6.30 37.02
N ALA A 265 -21.52 5.96 37.76
CA ALA A 265 -21.44 4.74 38.55
C ALA A 265 -22.41 4.71 39.74
N GLY A 266 -22.90 5.86 40.20
CA GLY A 266 -23.79 5.97 41.37
C GLY A 266 -23.05 5.69 42.68
N VAL A 267 -21.77 6.06 42.75
CA VAL A 267 -20.92 5.88 43.95
C VAL A 267 -20.21 7.19 44.28
N SER A 268 -19.73 7.31 45.53
CA SER A 268 -18.86 8.43 45.92
C SER A 268 -17.58 8.46 45.08
N ALA A 269 -17.09 9.65 44.71
CA ALA A 269 -15.84 9.84 43.98
C ALA A 269 -14.65 9.19 44.72
N SER A 270 -14.66 9.19 46.06
CA SER A 270 -13.65 8.50 46.89
C SER A 270 -13.55 6.98 46.67
N ARG A 271 -14.55 6.38 46.02
CA ARG A 271 -14.62 4.94 45.70
C ARG A 271 -14.24 4.65 44.26
N VAL A 272 -13.84 5.66 43.49
CA VAL A 272 -13.37 5.53 42.11
C VAL A 272 -11.94 6.03 42.04
N SER A 273 -11.04 5.22 41.48
CA SER A 273 -9.69 5.67 41.14
C SER A 273 -9.40 5.37 39.68
N VAL A 274 -8.61 6.22 39.05
CA VAL A 274 -8.12 6.06 37.68
C VAL A 274 -6.59 6.12 37.69
N GLU A 275 -5.97 5.21 36.95
CA GLU A 275 -4.56 5.29 36.58
C GLU A 275 -4.47 5.18 35.06
N ALA A 276 -3.64 5.99 34.41
CA ALA A 276 -3.40 5.91 32.99
C ALA A 276 -2.00 6.41 32.63
N ALA A 277 -1.43 5.91 31.55
CA ALA A 277 -0.15 6.34 31.01
C ALA A 277 -0.11 6.21 29.49
N ALA A 278 0.64 7.09 28.84
CA ALA A 278 1.04 6.87 27.46
C ALA A 278 2.02 5.69 27.38
N LYS A 279 1.82 4.83 26.38
CA LYS A 279 2.63 3.63 26.12
C LYS A 279 2.84 3.49 24.62
N GLN A 280 4.00 2.99 24.21
CA GLN A 280 4.20 2.65 22.80
C GLN A 280 3.36 1.41 22.45
N LEU A 281 2.93 1.32 21.19
CA LEU A 281 2.38 0.07 20.66
C LEU A 281 3.54 -0.89 20.41
N GLU A 282 3.82 -1.74 21.39
CA GLU A 282 4.99 -2.64 21.35
C GLU A 282 4.71 -3.93 20.56
N ALA A 283 3.46 -4.39 20.57
CA ALA A 283 3.07 -5.62 19.93
C ALA A 283 1.63 -5.62 19.42
N ILE A 284 1.40 -6.41 18.37
CA ILE A 284 0.08 -6.68 17.82
C ILE A 284 -0.21 -8.17 17.84
N LEU A 285 -1.50 -8.51 17.91
CA LEU A 285 -2.00 -9.86 17.94
C LEU A 285 -2.96 -10.06 16.78
N LEU A 286 -2.55 -10.85 15.79
CA LEU A 286 -3.44 -11.31 14.74
C LEU A 286 -4.15 -12.57 15.22
N HIS A 287 -5.47 -12.55 15.22
CA HIS A 287 -6.32 -13.69 15.49
C HIS A 287 -6.99 -14.15 14.20
N LEU A 288 -6.80 -15.44 13.87
CA LEU A 288 -7.60 -16.13 12.86
C LEU A 288 -8.52 -17.12 13.57
N SER A 289 -9.78 -17.16 13.13
CA SER A 289 -10.72 -18.22 13.51
C SER A 289 -11.53 -18.69 12.31
N TRP A 290 -11.91 -19.97 12.31
CA TRP A 290 -12.71 -20.58 11.25
C TRP A 290 -13.60 -21.69 11.79
N THR A 291 -14.63 -22.05 11.03
CA THR A 291 -15.39 -23.28 11.24
C THR A 291 -14.98 -24.37 10.25
N TYR A 292 -15.20 -25.63 10.61
CA TYR A 292 -14.91 -26.74 9.71
C TYR A 292 -15.76 -26.71 8.43
N PRO A 293 -15.26 -27.29 7.33
CA PRO A 293 -16.07 -27.59 6.16
C PRO A 293 -17.32 -28.40 6.48
N SER A 294 -18.36 -28.25 5.65
CA SER A 294 -19.60 -29.02 5.79
C SER A 294 -19.42 -30.53 5.64
N SER A 295 -18.36 -30.98 4.94
CA SER A 295 -18.09 -32.38 4.64
C SER A 295 -16.85 -32.96 5.32
N GLY A 296 -16.51 -32.49 6.54
CA GLY A 296 -15.48 -33.10 7.37
C GLY A 296 -14.61 -32.10 8.11
N THR A 297 -13.50 -32.58 8.66
CA THR A 297 -12.53 -31.75 9.38
C THR A 297 -11.37 -31.38 8.45
N ASP A 298 -11.12 -30.07 8.31
CA ASP A 298 -9.89 -29.56 7.72
C ASP A 298 -9.41 -28.30 8.44
N TYR A 299 -8.19 -27.90 8.17
CA TYR A 299 -7.47 -26.86 8.90
C TYR A 299 -7.16 -25.67 7.99
N LEU A 300 -7.21 -24.48 8.58
CA LEU A 300 -6.63 -23.28 7.99
C LEU A 300 -5.35 -22.97 8.70
N ASP A 301 -4.31 -22.71 7.91
CA ASP A 301 -3.01 -22.30 8.40
C ASP A 301 -2.78 -20.82 8.12
N GLY A 302 -2.41 -20.10 9.17
CA GLY A 302 -1.98 -18.73 9.14
C GLY A 302 -0.46 -18.73 9.11
N SER A 303 0.12 -17.83 8.34
CA SER A 303 1.56 -17.67 8.34
C SER A 303 1.94 -16.20 8.27
N CYS A 304 3.12 -15.89 8.79
CA CYS A 304 3.73 -14.58 8.70
C CYS A 304 5.03 -14.69 7.90
N LEU A 305 5.10 -14.02 6.75
CA LEU A 305 6.30 -13.92 5.93
C LEU A 305 6.94 -12.55 6.17
N VAL A 306 8.16 -12.54 6.71
CA VAL A 306 8.86 -11.32 7.12
C VAL A 306 9.86 -10.90 6.05
N TYR A 307 9.73 -9.67 5.55
CA TYR A 307 10.55 -9.13 4.48
C TYR A 307 11.40 -7.94 4.93
N ALA A 308 12.61 -7.87 4.36
CA ALA A 308 13.40 -6.65 4.27
C ALA A 308 13.46 -6.25 2.80
N GLU A 309 12.54 -5.37 2.41
CA GLU A 309 12.30 -4.99 1.02
C GLU A 309 12.04 -6.24 0.15
N ASP A 310 12.78 -6.42 -0.93
CA ASP A 310 12.65 -7.56 -1.84
C ASP A 310 13.20 -8.89 -1.30
N ARG A 311 13.72 -8.90 -0.07
CA ARG A 311 14.32 -10.10 0.55
C ARG A 311 13.40 -10.72 1.60
N LEU A 312 13.03 -11.98 1.38
CA LEU A 312 12.33 -12.80 2.38
C LEU A 312 13.33 -13.24 3.48
N LEU A 313 13.15 -12.73 4.70
CA LEU A 313 14.03 -13.03 5.83
C LEU A 313 13.66 -14.35 6.51
N ASP A 314 12.38 -14.51 6.85
CA ASP A 314 11.88 -15.68 7.59
C ASP A 314 10.40 -15.92 7.31
N VAL A 315 9.94 -17.15 7.56
CA VAL A 315 8.53 -17.54 7.51
C VAL A 315 8.17 -18.17 8.84
N VAL A 316 7.09 -17.70 9.47
CA VAL A 316 6.60 -18.21 10.75
C VAL A 316 5.19 -18.76 10.55
N ASP A 317 5.01 -20.05 10.86
CA ASP A 317 3.74 -20.76 10.78
C ASP A 317 3.49 -21.60 12.04
N TYR A 318 2.50 -22.50 12.03
CA TYR A 318 2.15 -23.34 13.18
C TYR A 318 3.31 -24.16 13.76
N ARG A 319 4.36 -24.43 12.98
CA ARG A 319 5.56 -25.15 13.39
C ARG A 319 6.59 -24.24 14.08
N GLY A 320 6.43 -22.93 13.96
CA GLY A 320 7.36 -21.88 14.39
C GLY A 320 8.11 -21.22 13.23
N ALA A 321 9.22 -20.54 13.54
CA ALA A 321 10.07 -19.88 12.54
C ALA A 321 10.85 -20.90 11.69
N GLN A 322 10.89 -20.73 10.37
CA GLN A 322 11.62 -21.62 9.46
C GLN A 322 13.14 -21.51 9.64
N SER A 323 13.66 -20.33 9.99
CA SER A 323 15.07 -20.12 10.38
C SER A 323 15.55 -21.02 11.53
N VAL A 324 14.62 -21.52 12.34
CA VAL A 324 14.89 -22.39 13.47
C VAL A 324 14.63 -23.87 13.16
N GLN A 325 13.84 -24.14 12.13
CA GLN A 325 13.44 -25.49 11.72
C GLN A 325 14.36 -26.05 10.64
N LYS A 326 14.30 -27.37 10.44
CA LYS A 326 15.06 -28.06 9.37
C LYS A 326 14.32 -28.12 8.03
N THR A 327 13.07 -27.68 7.99
CA THR A 327 12.22 -27.74 6.79
C THR A 327 12.36 -26.46 5.97
N ARG A 328 12.74 -26.59 4.70
CA ARG A 328 12.77 -25.48 3.73
C ARG A 328 11.56 -25.55 2.80
N ALA A 329 10.41 -25.11 3.29
CA ALA A 329 9.19 -24.98 2.47
C ALA A 329 9.11 -23.62 1.75
N SER A 330 10.03 -22.71 2.05
CA SER A 330 10.11 -21.34 1.53
C SER A 330 11.50 -21.04 0.94
N SER A 331 11.60 -19.95 0.19
CA SER A 331 12.88 -19.38 -0.27
C SER A 331 13.56 -18.48 0.78
N ALA A 332 13.07 -18.46 2.03
CA ALA A 332 13.57 -17.57 3.07
C ALA A 332 15.08 -17.69 3.28
N THR A 333 15.75 -16.54 3.28
CA THR A 333 17.20 -16.44 3.42
C THR A 333 17.69 -16.88 4.80
N CYS A 334 16.86 -16.71 5.84
CA CYS A 334 17.20 -16.95 7.24
C CYS A 334 18.41 -16.12 7.72
N GLU A 335 18.69 -14.97 7.08
CA GLU A 335 19.70 -14.00 7.54
C GLU A 335 19.35 -13.41 8.92
N TRP A 336 18.05 -13.42 9.24
CA TRP A 336 17.50 -13.10 10.53
C TRP A 336 16.49 -14.18 10.94
N SER A 337 16.32 -14.36 12.25
CA SER A 337 15.37 -15.31 12.82
C SER A 337 14.33 -14.57 13.64
N ALA A 338 13.06 -14.93 13.42
CA ALA A 338 11.96 -14.52 14.30
C ALA A 338 12.09 -15.05 15.73
N GLY A 339 13.06 -15.93 16.00
CA GLY A 339 13.37 -16.46 17.32
C GLY A 339 12.63 -17.75 17.65
N ARG A 340 12.92 -18.31 18.83
CA ARG A 340 12.16 -19.41 19.42
C ARG A 340 11.18 -18.86 20.44
N ASN A 341 9.95 -19.38 20.41
CA ASN A 341 8.98 -19.16 21.47
C ASN A 341 9.61 -19.46 22.84
N PRO A 342 9.38 -18.62 23.87
CA PRO A 342 8.48 -17.45 23.91
C PRO A 342 9.15 -16.10 23.57
N ASN A 343 10.45 -16.09 23.28
CA ASN A 343 11.24 -14.86 23.11
C ASN A 343 11.40 -14.44 21.64
N GLY A 344 10.49 -14.89 20.78
CA GLY A 344 10.49 -14.53 19.38
C GLY A 344 9.85 -13.17 19.14
N SER A 345 10.33 -12.44 18.14
CA SER A 345 9.69 -11.21 17.66
C SER A 345 8.42 -11.50 16.85
N VAL A 346 8.32 -12.69 16.26
CA VAL A 346 7.09 -13.21 15.64
C VAL A 346 6.84 -14.60 16.18
N ILE A 347 5.68 -14.78 16.82
CA ILE A 347 5.32 -16.00 17.55
C ILE A 347 3.98 -16.49 17.02
N HIS A 348 3.94 -17.75 16.56
CA HIS A 348 2.70 -18.45 16.25
C HIS A 348 2.25 -19.26 17.48
N SER A 349 0.96 -19.21 17.83
CA SER A 349 0.40 -19.98 18.96
C SER A 349 0.34 -21.49 18.71
N GLY A 350 0.52 -21.90 17.45
CA GLY A 350 0.07 -23.19 16.94
C GLY A 350 -1.45 -23.23 16.78
N ASP A 351 -1.97 -24.37 16.32
CA ASP A 351 -3.40 -24.53 16.08
C ASP A 351 -4.15 -24.94 17.35
N VAL A 352 -5.18 -24.17 17.69
CA VAL A 352 -6.09 -24.46 18.80
C VAL A 352 -7.41 -24.94 18.22
N MET A 353 -7.61 -26.25 18.25
CA MET A 353 -8.79 -26.90 17.69
C MET A 353 -9.93 -26.99 18.69
N SER A 354 -11.16 -26.86 18.19
CA SER A 354 -12.41 -27.04 18.92
C SER A 354 -13.31 -28.05 18.21
N ARG A 355 -14.51 -28.31 18.75
CA ARG A 355 -15.48 -29.22 18.12
C ARG A 355 -16.05 -28.69 16.80
N THR A 356 -16.08 -27.38 16.61
CA THR A 356 -16.78 -26.74 15.47
C THR A 356 -15.83 -26.02 14.50
N GLY A 357 -14.54 -25.99 14.81
CA GLY A 357 -13.56 -25.25 14.03
C GLY A 357 -12.22 -25.08 14.74
N GLY A 358 -11.39 -24.19 14.23
CA GLY A 358 -10.08 -23.89 14.81
C GLY A 358 -9.83 -22.40 14.95
N ARG A 359 -8.77 -22.08 15.69
CA ARG A 359 -8.21 -20.75 15.80
C ARG A 359 -6.71 -20.83 15.98
N HIS A 360 -6.00 -19.80 15.55
CA HIS A 360 -4.64 -19.54 16.00
C HIS A 360 -4.39 -18.04 16.09
N ALA A 361 -3.29 -17.70 16.74
CA ALA A 361 -2.85 -16.35 16.95
C ALA A 361 -1.40 -16.18 16.49
N ILE A 362 -1.11 -15.06 15.84
CA ILE A 362 0.23 -14.64 15.49
C ILE A 362 0.52 -13.34 16.24
N TYR A 363 1.50 -13.40 17.14
CA TYR A 363 1.96 -12.27 17.92
C TYR A 363 3.19 -11.66 17.26
N VAL A 364 3.18 -10.36 17.01
CA VAL A 364 4.32 -9.63 16.41
C VAL A 364 4.75 -8.52 17.35
N ARG A 365 5.98 -8.58 17.83
CA ARG A 365 6.64 -7.58 18.67
C ARG A 365 7.30 -6.54 17.79
N LEU A 366 6.56 -5.47 17.50
CA LEU A 366 6.98 -4.39 16.61
C LEU A 366 8.32 -3.77 17.04
N ALA A 367 8.54 -3.61 18.35
CA ALA A 367 9.76 -3.04 18.91
C ALA A 367 10.98 -3.98 18.81
N GLU A 368 10.76 -5.29 18.68
CA GLU A 368 11.84 -6.29 18.57
C GLU A 368 12.14 -6.68 17.11
N LEU A 369 11.34 -6.22 16.15
CA LEU A 369 11.64 -6.40 14.72
C LEU A 369 12.88 -5.57 14.33
N PRO A 370 13.87 -6.15 13.64
CA PRO A 370 15.01 -5.40 13.12
C PRO A 370 14.60 -4.19 12.29
N ALA A 371 15.43 -3.14 12.34
CA ALA A 371 15.20 -1.93 11.54
C ALA A 371 15.12 -2.21 10.02
N ALA A 372 15.79 -3.26 9.54
CA ALA A 372 15.73 -3.69 8.14
C ALA A 372 14.39 -4.31 7.75
N VAL A 373 13.56 -4.77 8.70
CA VAL A 373 12.25 -5.35 8.40
C VAL A 373 11.32 -4.25 7.89
N SER A 374 10.91 -4.38 6.64
CA SER A 374 10.01 -3.43 5.98
C SER A 374 8.56 -3.88 6.07
N ASP A 375 8.32 -5.20 6.01
CA ASP A 375 6.98 -5.77 5.93
C ASP A 375 6.85 -7.12 6.65
N CYS A 376 5.66 -7.37 7.19
CA CYS A 376 5.21 -8.68 7.66
C CYS A 376 3.91 -9.03 6.93
N PHE A 377 3.94 -9.96 5.98
CA PHE A 377 2.74 -10.42 5.27
C PHE A 377 2.06 -11.53 6.05
N PHE A 378 0.75 -11.41 6.22
CA PHE A 378 -0.08 -12.45 6.79
C PHE A 378 -0.84 -13.17 5.69
N THR A 379 -0.68 -14.49 5.68
CA THR A 379 -1.24 -15.35 4.64
C THR A 379 -2.11 -16.42 5.28
N LEU A 380 -3.08 -16.89 4.52
CA LEU A 380 -4.00 -17.95 4.91
C LEU A 380 -3.91 -19.06 3.87
N SER A 381 -3.86 -20.32 4.29
CA SER A 381 -3.92 -21.46 3.36
C SER A 381 -4.74 -22.62 3.91
N ALA A 382 -5.46 -23.29 3.02
CA ALA A 382 -6.17 -24.53 3.32
C ALA A 382 -5.19 -25.70 3.36
N TYR A 383 -5.21 -26.47 4.45
CA TYR A 383 -4.20 -27.50 4.68
C TYR A 383 -4.35 -28.72 3.76
N ASN A 384 -5.46 -29.47 3.85
CA ASN A 384 -5.64 -30.68 3.03
C ASN A 384 -6.55 -30.47 1.82
N CYS A 385 -7.63 -29.72 1.97
CA CYS A 385 -8.66 -29.61 0.93
C CYS A 385 -8.28 -28.65 -0.20
N ARG A 386 -7.24 -27.83 0.01
CA ARG A 386 -6.71 -26.86 -0.97
C ARG A 386 -7.79 -25.95 -1.58
N ASN A 387 -8.81 -25.63 -0.78
CA ASN A 387 -9.97 -24.89 -1.24
C ASN A 387 -10.54 -24.04 -0.10
N LEU A 388 -10.26 -22.75 -0.12
CA LEU A 388 -10.66 -21.80 0.91
C LEU A 388 -12.18 -21.61 1.00
N SER A 389 -12.94 -21.77 -0.09
CA SER A 389 -14.42 -21.66 -0.07
C SER A 389 -15.12 -22.74 0.76
N LYS A 390 -14.41 -23.80 1.16
CA LYS A 390 -14.96 -24.81 2.08
C LYS A 390 -15.05 -24.32 3.52
N PHE A 391 -14.33 -23.26 3.89
CA PHE A 391 -14.34 -22.72 5.24
C PHE A 391 -15.39 -21.62 5.36
N VAL A 392 -16.29 -21.76 6.32
CA VAL A 392 -17.38 -20.80 6.50
C VAL A 392 -16.91 -19.68 7.42
N ALA A 393 -17.10 -18.44 6.95
CA ALA A 393 -16.83 -17.20 7.67
C ALA A 393 -15.47 -17.15 8.39
N PRO A 394 -14.33 -17.41 7.71
CA PRO A 394 -13.03 -17.16 8.31
C PRO A 394 -12.89 -15.68 8.67
N ARG A 395 -12.51 -15.40 9.91
CA ARG A 395 -12.35 -14.03 10.43
C ARG A 395 -10.92 -13.79 10.85
N VAL A 396 -10.38 -12.65 10.41
CA VAL A 396 -9.04 -12.18 10.75
C VAL A 396 -9.17 -10.85 11.46
N LEU A 397 -8.70 -10.82 12.70
CA LEU A 397 -8.81 -9.66 13.57
C LEU A 397 -7.41 -9.30 14.05
N LEU A 398 -7.07 -8.01 14.00
CA LEU A 398 -5.80 -7.49 14.48
C LEU A 398 -6.05 -6.68 15.75
N PHE A 399 -5.40 -7.04 16.85
CA PHE A 399 -5.58 -6.38 18.15
C PHE A 399 -4.28 -5.75 18.64
N ASP A 400 -4.40 -4.78 19.55
CA ASP A 400 -3.32 -4.45 20.49
C ASP A 400 -3.05 -5.70 21.34
N ALA A 401 -1.82 -6.20 21.30
CA ALA A 401 -1.52 -7.48 21.92
C ALA A 401 -1.54 -7.41 23.46
N ASP A 402 -1.33 -6.23 24.04
CA ASP A 402 -1.40 -6.04 25.49
C ASP A 402 -2.83 -5.73 25.97
N HIS A 403 -3.73 -5.40 25.04
CA HIS A 403 -5.15 -5.15 25.28
C HIS A 403 -5.98 -5.83 24.20
N ASP A 404 -6.16 -7.14 24.33
CA ASP A 404 -6.85 -8.04 23.39
C ASP A 404 -8.32 -7.67 23.02
N CYS A 405 -8.89 -6.65 23.66
CA CYS A 405 -10.19 -6.10 23.33
C CYS A 405 -10.13 -4.96 22.31
N HIS A 406 -8.95 -4.34 22.13
CA HIS A 406 -8.77 -3.18 21.28
C HIS A 406 -8.45 -3.64 19.85
N LEU A 407 -9.49 -3.70 19.04
CA LEU A 407 -9.40 -4.04 17.62
C LEU A 407 -8.76 -2.87 16.85
N LEU A 408 -7.64 -3.14 16.18
CA LEU A 408 -6.90 -2.19 15.35
C LEU A 408 -7.28 -2.29 13.88
N ALA A 409 -7.60 -3.49 13.40
CA ALA A 409 -8.07 -3.73 12.04
C ALA A 409 -8.85 -5.05 11.96
N GLU A 410 -9.82 -5.11 11.05
CA GLU A 410 -10.54 -6.32 10.69
C GLU A 410 -10.38 -6.59 9.20
N TYR A 411 -10.20 -7.86 8.86
CA TYR A 411 -10.19 -8.33 7.49
C TYR A 411 -11.17 -9.49 7.34
N ALA A 412 -12.13 -9.32 6.44
CA ALA A 412 -13.00 -10.38 6.00
C ALA A 412 -12.41 -11.03 4.74
N VAL A 413 -12.32 -12.35 4.73
CA VAL A 413 -11.98 -13.10 3.50
C VAL A 413 -13.28 -13.20 2.70
N GLU A 414 -13.59 -12.17 1.91
CA GLU A 414 -14.92 -12.02 1.30
C GLU A 414 -15.16 -12.99 0.13
N ASP A 415 -14.12 -13.40 -0.61
CA ASP A 415 -14.20 -14.49 -1.60
C ASP A 415 -12.80 -14.98 -2.01
N ALA A 416 -12.28 -16.00 -1.30
CA ALA A 416 -11.07 -16.68 -1.75
C ALA A 416 -11.36 -17.78 -2.80
N GLY A 417 -12.63 -17.97 -3.17
CA GLY A 417 -13.08 -18.98 -4.13
C GLY A 417 -12.49 -20.36 -3.85
N VAL A 418 -12.12 -21.04 -4.94
CA VAL A 418 -11.54 -22.39 -4.89
C VAL A 418 -10.02 -22.40 -4.67
N ALA A 419 -9.41 -21.26 -4.37
CA ALA A 419 -7.97 -21.16 -4.21
C ALA A 419 -7.46 -21.92 -2.97
N SER A 420 -6.19 -22.32 -3.00
CA SER A 420 -5.54 -22.99 -1.86
C SER A 420 -5.11 -22.00 -0.78
N ALA A 421 -4.71 -20.78 -1.17
CA ALA A 421 -4.19 -19.78 -0.26
C ALA A 421 -4.57 -18.36 -0.68
N ALA A 422 -4.46 -17.43 0.27
CA ALA A 422 -4.61 -16.01 0.06
C ALA A 422 -3.57 -15.21 0.85
N VAL A 423 -2.99 -14.19 0.21
CA VAL A 423 -2.27 -13.11 0.91
C VAL A 423 -3.30 -12.12 1.41
N MET A 424 -3.50 -12.08 2.73
CA MET A 424 -4.60 -11.34 3.34
C MET A 424 -4.24 -9.86 3.47
N CYS A 425 -3.22 -9.58 4.27
CA CYS A 425 -2.75 -8.23 4.56
C CYS A 425 -1.26 -8.24 4.90
N SER A 426 -0.64 -7.06 4.98
CA SER A 426 0.67 -6.86 5.58
C SER A 426 0.61 -5.81 6.67
N LEU A 427 1.56 -5.91 7.61
CA LEU A 427 2.10 -4.74 8.29
C LEU A 427 3.22 -4.18 7.44
N THR A 428 3.14 -2.91 7.10
CA THR A 428 4.13 -2.19 6.31
C THR A 428 4.67 -1.06 7.17
N ARG A 429 5.98 -1.07 7.44
CA ARG A 429 6.66 0.01 8.17
C ARG A 429 6.68 1.27 7.32
N ASP A 430 6.42 2.43 7.90
CA ASP A 430 6.53 3.71 7.21
C ASP A 430 8.01 4.02 6.91
N ALA A 431 8.28 4.55 5.72
CA ALA A 431 9.63 4.95 5.33
C ALA A 431 10.13 6.21 6.08
N GLY A 432 9.22 7.10 6.49
CA GLY A 432 9.54 8.34 7.19
C GLY A 432 9.61 8.21 8.71
N ASP A 433 9.08 7.12 9.27
CA ASP A 433 9.09 6.88 10.72
C ASP A 433 9.20 5.37 10.99
N ALA A 434 10.37 4.96 11.49
CA ALA A 434 10.66 3.58 11.78
C ALA A 434 9.71 2.96 12.83
N ARG A 435 8.98 3.76 13.62
CA ARG A 435 8.03 3.26 14.62
C ARG A 435 6.61 3.15 14.09
N ALA A 436 6.31 3.76 12.96
CA ALA A 436 4.97 3.75 12.40
C ALA A 436 4.76 2.55 11.48
N TRP A 437 3.60 1.94 11.64
CA TRP A 437 3.16 0.78 10.87
C TRP A 437 1.79 1.05 10.27
N SER A 438 1.57 0.55 9.06
CA SER A 438 0.25 0.55 8.43
C SER A 438 -0.16 -0.87 8.10
N VAL A 439 -1.47 -1.12 8.15
CA VAL A 439 -2.09 -2.37 7.72
C VAL A 439 -2.61 -2.17 6.31
N VAL A 440 -2.17 -3.02 5.39
CA VAL A 440 -2.56 -2.98 3.98
C VAL A 440 -3.16 -4.32 3.60
N SER A 441 -4.40 -4.37 3.11
CA SER A 441 -5.03 -5.60 2.62
C SER A 441 -4.75 -5.84 1.14
N TYR A 442 -4.66 -7.10 0.76
CA TYR A 442 -4.36 -7.54 -0.60
C TYR A 442 -5.46 -8.43 -1.18
N GLY A 443 -5.90 -9.43 -0.43
CA GLY A 443 -6.91 -10.40 -0.88
C GLY A 443 -6.52 -11.23 -2.09
N GLN A 444 -5.21 -11.35 -2.37
CA GLN A 444 -4.73 -12.07 -3.55
C GLN A 444 -4.72 -13.57 -3.29
N THR A 445 -5.43 -14.31 -4.13
CA THR A 445 -5.45 -15.76 -4.07
C THR A 445 -4.29 -16.38 -4.86
N CYS A 446 -3.87 -17.58 -4.45
CA CYS A 446 -2.86 -18.39 -5.13
C CYS A 446 -2.99 -19.87 -4.73
N ASP A 447 -2.18 -20.72 -5.36
CA ASP A 447 -2.20 -22.18 -5.14
C ASP A 447 -1.19 -22.66 -4.08
N GLY A 448 -0.63 -21.77 -3.27
CA GLY A 448 0.36 -22.11 -2.24
C GLY A 448 -0.26 -22.80 -1.02
N THR A 449 0.59 -23.36 -0.17
CA THR A 449 0.21 -24.00 1.11
C THR A 449 1.36 -23.88 2.12
N VAL A 450 1.14 -24.23 3.39
CA VAL A 450 2.25 -24.38 4.35
C VAL A 450 3.30 -25.43 3.96
N ARG A 451 2.99 -26.32 3.01
CA ARG A 451 3.96 -27.31 2.50
C ARG A 451 4.79 -26.77 1.34
N ASP A 452 4.33 -25.70 0.69
CA ASP A 452 4.95 -25.07 -0.46
C ASP A 452 4.55 -23.59 -0.52
N TYR A 453 5.43 -22.72 -0.06
CA TYR A 453 5.23 -21.28 -0.05
C TYR A 453 5.55 -20.62 -1.40
N ALA A 454 6.13 -21.32 -2.37
CA ALA A 454 6.58 -20.69 -3.61
C ALA A 454 5.48 -19.90 -4.34
N PRO A 455 4.21 -20.38 -4.45
CA PRO A 455 3.15 -19.60 -5.06
C PRO A 455 2.74 -18.36 -4.24
N ILE A 456 2.80 -18.45 -2.90
CA ILE A 456 2.53 -17.33 -2.00
C ILE A 456 3.63 -16.27 -2.17
N GLU A 457 4.89 -16.67 -2.16
CA GLU A 457 6.03 -15.80 -2.37
C GLU A 457 5.98 -15.11 -3.75
N ALA A 458 5.71 -15.89 -4.81
CA ALA A 458 5.55 -15.36 -6.16
C ALA A 458 4.43 -14.32 -6.24
N SER A 459 3.36 -14.51 -5.47
CA SER A 459 2.31 -13.49 -5.37
C SER A 459 2.81 -12.22 -4.65
N ILE A 460 3.67 -12.31 -3.64
CA ILE A 460 4.15 -11.13 -2.89
C ILE A 460 5.21 -10.33 -3.68
N VAL A 461 6.01 -10.98 -4.53
CA VAL A 461 7.14 -10.36 -5.27
C VAL A 461 6.76 -9.04 -5.97
N PRO A 462 5.66 -8.90 -6.73
CA PRO A 462 5.28 -7.64 -7.36
C PRO A 462 4.98 -6.49 -6.39
N VAL A 463 4.54 -6.80 -5.17
CA VAL A 463 4.35 -5.78 -4.10
C VAL A 463 5.70 -5.28 -3.64
N GLN A 464 6.61 -6.20 -3.32
CA GLN A 464 7.95 -5.85 -2.84
C GLN A 464 8.79 -5.15 -3.90
N ALA A 465 8.74 -5.61 -5.15
CA ALA A 465 9.46 -4.97 -6.25
C ALA A 465 9.03 -3.51 -6.44
N ARG A 466 7.73 -3.20 -6.31
CA ARG A 466 7.25 -1.80 -6.37
C ARG A 466 7.75 -0.98 -5.20
N ARG A 467 7.76 -1.53 -3.99
CA ARG A 467 8.30 -0.85 -2.81
C ARG A 467 9.79 -0.56 -2.97
N GLY A 468 10.59 -1.57 -3.30
CA GLY A 468 12.02 -1.42 -3.55
C GLY A 468 12.31 -0.42 -4.67
N ASN A 469 11.53 -0.46 -5.76
CA ASN A 469 11.65 0.52 -6.84
C ASN A 469 11.29 1.94 -6.39
N ALA A 470 10.24 2.11 -5.58
CA ALA A 470 9.84 3.40 -5.03
C ALA A 470 10.93 3.96 -4.11
N LEU A 471 11.47 3.16 -3.19
CA LEU A 471 12.56 3.58 -2.30
C LEU A 471 13.83 3.96 -3.06
N ARG A 472 14.19 3.20 -4.11
CA ARG A 472 15.35 3.52 -4.97
C ARG A 472 15.15 4.79 -5.81
N ARG A 473 13.90 5.06 -6.25
CA ARG A 473 13.59 6.20 -7.13
C ARG A 473 13.23 7.47 -6.39
N LEU A 474 12.68 7.38 -5.17
CA LEU A 474 12.16 8.54 -4.45
C LEU A 474 13.22 9.63 -4.23
N PRO A 475 14.48 9.33 -3.85
CA PRO A 475 15.51 10.35 -3.76
C PRO A 475 15.77 11.05 -5.09
N LEU A 476 15.71 10.33 -6.21
CA LEU A 476 15.88 10.90 -7.56
C LEU A 476 14.71 11.81 -7.93
N VAL A 477 13.48 11.38 -7.66
CA VAL A 477 12.28 12.19 -7.91
C VAL A 477 12.30 13.47 -7.07
N LEU A 478 12.63 13.37 -5.78
CA LEU A 478 12.76 14.53 -4.90
C LEU A 478 13.87 15.48 -5.37
N LEU A 479 14.99 14.94 -5.82
CA LEU A 479 16.08 15.73 -6.39
C LEU A 479 15.66 16.46 -7.66
N CYS A 480 14.94 15.79 -8.58
CA CYS A 480 14.38 16.42 -9.77
C CYS A 480 13.41 17.55 -9.41
N GLU A 481 12.52 17.35 -8.45
CA GLU A 481 11.60 18.40 -7.99
C GLU A 481 12.33 19.58 -7.35
N LEU A 482 13.35 19.32 -6.52
CA LEU A 482 14.17 20.38 -5.94
C LEU A 482 14.95 21.15 -7.00
N TRP A 483 15.49 20.47 -8.01
CA TRP A 483 16.17 21.09 -9.16
C TRP A 483 15.24 22.02 -9.94
N HIS A 484 14.07 21.50 -10.36
CA HIS A 484 13.07 22.30 -11.09
C HIS A 484 12.52 23.46 -10.25
N SER A 485 12.56 23.35 -8.92
CA SER A 485 12.19 24.42 -7.99
C SER A 485 13.31 25.42 -7.68
N ASN A 486 14.50 25.29 -8.29
CA ASN A 486 15.71 26.06 -7.97
C ASN A 486 16.10 25.97 -6.48
N ARG A 487 15.96 24.77 -5.89
CA ARG A 487 16.27 24.47 -4.49
C ARG A 487 17.40 23.43 -4.32
N ALA A 488 17.90 22.86 -5.42
CA ALA A 488 19.09 22.03 -5.44
C ALA A 488 20.02 22.55 -6.54
N PHE A 489 21.32 22.65 -6.26
CA PHE A 489 22.33 23.14 -7.20
C PHE A 489 23.52 22.18 -7.24
N PRO A 490 24.14 21.94 -8.40
CA PRO A 490 25.41 21.23 -8.47
C PRO A 490 26.46 21.99 -7.66
N ARG A 491 27.24 21.25 -6.88
CA ARG A 491 28.35 21.80 -6.10
C ARG A 491 29.36 22.50 -7.00
N GLY A 492 29.84 23.66 -6.55
CA GLY A 492 31.02 24.32 -7.13
C GLY A 492 30.78 25.38 -8.19
N LEU A 493 29.56 25.94 -8.31
CA LEU A 493 29.26 26.94 -9.34
C LEU A 493 29.09 28.39 -8.87
N GLU A 494 28.93 28.72 -7.58
CA GLU A 494 29.17 30.05 -6.97
C GLU A 494 28.65 30.10 -5.51
N GLU A 495 29.16 31.05 -4.71
CA GLU A 495 28.99 31.24 -3.26
C GLU A 495 27.55 31.45 -2.73
N ARG A 496 26.64 30.48 -2.91
CA ARG A 496 25.39 30.42 -2.12
C ARG A 496 25.21 29.03 -1.53
N GLU A 497 25.35 29.00 -0.21
CA GLU A 497 25.21 27.88 0.73
C GLU A 497 24.75 26.54 0.13
N ASP A 498 25.72 25.63 0.00
CA ASP A 498 25.59 24.22 -0.33
C ASP A 498 24.49 23.54 0.49
N VAL A 499 23.36 23.21 -0.15
CA VAL A 499 22.35 22.33 0.43
C VAL A 499 22.10 21.15 -0.51
N VAL A 500 22.83 20.04 -0.21
CA VAL A 500 22.46 18.61 -0.44
C VAL A 500 22.50 18.20 -1.94
N VAL A 501 23.24 17.17 -2.41
CA VAL A 501 23.28 15.75 -1.98
C VAL A 501 24.57 15.01 -2.45
N PRO A 502 25.13 14.05 -1.68
CA PRO A 502 26.16 13.10 -2.13
C PRO A 502 25.66 11.91 -2.97
N CYS A 503 24.37 11.85 -3.36
CA CYS A 503 23.75 10.57 -3.70
C CYS A 503 24.17 9.93 -5.02
N LEU A 504 24.83 10.64 -5.93
CA LEU A 504 25.17 10.08 -7.24
C LEU A 504 26.63 10.25 -7.65
N GLU A 505 27.44 11.04 -6.91
CA GLU A 505 28.83 11.36 -7.28
C GLU A 505 29.01 11.69 -8.78
N LEU A 506 27.99 12.31 -9.41
CA LEU A 506 28.03 12.63 -10.83
C LEU A 506 28.71 13.98 -11.05
N GLU A 507 29.43 14.06 -12.16
CA GLU A 507 29.96 15.31 -12.70
C GLU A 507 28.78 16.26 -13.02
N PRO A 508 28.90 17.59 -12.78
CA PRO A 508 27.79 18.54 -12.89
C PRO A 508 26.99 18.49 -14.20
N ASP A 509 27.64 18.25 -15.34
CA ASP A 509 26.93 18.19 -16.62
C ASP A 509 26.18 16.87 -16.78
N LEU A 510 26.74 15.75 -16.33
CA LEU A 510 26.05 14.47 -16.30
C LEU A 510 24.85 14.51 -15.33
N PHE A 511 25.00 15.15 -14.18
CA PHE A 511 23.90 15.39 -13.25
C PHE A 511 22.76 16.16 -13.91
N ARG A 512 23.07 17.26 -14.62
CA ARG A 512 22.06 18.05 -15.36
C ARG A 512 21.35 17.22 -16.43
N HIS A 513 22.07 16.38 -17.16
CA HIS A 513 21.47 15.52 -18.19
C HIS A 513 20.58 14.44 -17.58
N VAL A 514 21.01 13.80 -16.48
CA VAL A 514 20.21 12.77 -15.79
C VAL A 514 18.95 13.40 -15.18
N VAL A 515 19.08 14.53 -14.50
CA VAL A 515 17.96 15.22 -13.84
C VAL A 515 17.02 15.88 -14.85
N GLY A 516 17.53 16.40 -15.97
CA GLY A 516 16.70 16.98 -17.04
C GLY A 516 16.01 15.93 -17.93
N PHE A 517 16.46 14.68 -17.90
CA PHE A 517 15.82 13.55 -18.60
C PHE A 517 14.71 12.89 -17.77
N LEU A 518 14.86 12.87 -16.45
CA LEU A 518 13.88 12.37 -15.48
C LEU A 518 12.73 13.37 -15.30
#